data_AF-A0A931C856-F1
#
_entry.id   AF-A0A931C856-F1
#
_cell.length_a   1.000
_cell.length_b   1.000
_cell.length_c   1.000
_cell.angle_alpha   90.00
_cell.angle_beta   90.00
_cell.angle_gamma   90.00
#
_symmetry.space_group_name_H-M   'P 1'
#
loop_
_entity.id
_entity.type
_entity.pdbx_description
1 polymer ?
#
loop_
_entity_poly.entity_id
_entity_poly.type
_entity_poly.pdbx_seq_one_letter_code
_entity_poly.pdbx_strand_id
1 'polypeptide(L)'
;MADRLDELVEAAGPLLDRVDSVLSVVGAPEGHRVWAELRRVRLLPGDAVRAVCDLRPDAVLESMPELRDYTRAYADLADALPVADTWSGEAAEAYEQARRRAAVHLNGGPDSLGHRMGATADLGDALAEWMRRTRGDLAMALAEVLGSAEAVTLSAGELTPDEEASAAAEVAALLLRTVADNYDRGEQLLDESAALQNALLV
;
A
#
# COMPACT_ATOMS: atom_id res chain seq x y z
N MET A 1 -3.95 -15.37 -7.57
CA MET A 1 -5.21 -16.09 -7.31
C MET A 1 -6.28 -15.02 -7.22
N ALA A 2 -7.40 -15.15 -7.96
CA ALA A 2 -8.46 -14.15 -7.90
C ALA A 2 -9.10 -14.15 -6.51
N ASP A 3 -9.27 -12.99 -5.90
CA ASP A 3 -9.99 -12.83 -4.64
C ASP A 3 -11.41 -12.27 -4.86
N ARG A 4 -12.12 -12.01 -3.76
CA ARG A 4 -13.51 -11.51 -3.82
C ARG A 4 -13.63 -10.16 -4.51
N LEU A 5 -12.61 -9.30 -4.44
CA LEU A 5 -12.65 -8.03 -5.15
C LEU A 5 -12.62 -8.27 -6.65
N ASP A 6 -11.77 -9.19 -7.12
CA ASP A 6 -11.65 -9.49 -8.55
C ASP A 6 -12.97 -10.04 -9.12
N GLU A 7 -13.65 -10.93 -8.39
CA GLU A 7 -14.99 -11.45 -8.75
C GLU A 7 -16.04 -10.33 -8.83
N LEU A 8 -16.06 -9.42 -7.85
CA LEU A 8 -17.03 -8.33 -7.79
C LEU A 8 -16.77 -7.27 -8.86
N VAL A 9 -15.52 -6.99 -9.19
CA VAL A 9 -15.16 -6.02 -10.25
C VAL A 9 -15.55 -6.54 -11.62
N GLU A 10 -15.38 -7.83 -11.88
CA GLU A 10 -15.89 -8.44 -13.11
C GLU A 10 -17.41 -8.25 -13.23
N ALA A 11 -18.16 -8.50 -12.16
CA ALA A 11 -19.61 -8.30 -12.14
C ALA A 11 -20.02 -6.82 -12.23
N ALA A 12 -19.26 -5.91 -11.60
CA ALA A 12 -19.55 -4.48 -11.54
C ALA A 12 -19.07 -3.71 -12.78
N GLY A 13 -18.28 -4.31 -13.66
CA GLY A 13 -17.66 -3.64 -14.81
C GLY A 13 -18.62 -2.74 -15.60
N PRO A 14 -19.78 -3.24 -16.08
CA PRO A 14 -20.74 -2.42 -16.81
C PRO A 14 -21.27 -1.22 -16.01
N LEU A 15 -21.48 -1.38 -14.70
CA LEU A 15 -21.93 -0.29 -13.83
C LEU A 15 -20.83 0.75 -13.65
N LEU A 16 -19.59 0.33 -13.40
CA LEU A 16 -18.45 1.23 -13.24
C LEU A 16 -18.21 2.05 -14.52
N ASP A 17 -18.23 1.39 -15.68
CA ASP A 17 -18.10 2.08 -16.97
C ASP A 17 -19.25 3.07 -17.21
N ARG A 18 -20.48 2.73 -16.79
CA ARG A 18 -21.62 3.66 -16.86
C ARG A 18 -21.43 4.86 -15.95
N VAL A 19 -21.02 4.66 -14.70
CA VAL A 19 -20.76 5.72 -13.72
C VAL A 19 -19.66 6.67 -14.24
N ASP A 20 -18.54 6.13 -14.71
CA ASP A 20 -17.44 6.91 -15.27
C ASP A 20 -17.88 7.72 -16.50
N SER A 21 -18.67 7.12 -17.38
CA SER A 21 -19.24 7.79 -18.55
C SER A 21 -20.17 8.94 -18.16
N VAL A 22 -21.08 8.73 -17.20
CA VAL A 22 -22.02 9.76 -16.72
C VAL A 22 -21.27 10.92 -16.09
N LEU A 23 -20.32 10.64 -15.19
CA LEU A 23 -19.52 11.68 -14.54
C LEU A 23 -18.67 12.47 -15.53
N SER A 24 -18.21 11.84 -16.61
CA SER A 24 -17.39 12.50 -17.63
C SER A 24 -18.22 13.37 -18.57
N VAL A 25 -19.45 12.97 -18.90
CA VAL A 25 -20.30 13.65 -19.89
C VAL A 25 -21.26 14.66 -19.25
N VAL A 26 -21.94 14.25 -18.18
CA VAL A 26 -22.97 15.06 -17.49
C VAL A 26 -22.36 15.77 -16.28
N GLY A 27 -21.39 15.15 -15.62
CA GLY A 27 -20.84 15.63 -14.36
C GLY A 27 -21.64 15.14 -13.15
N ALA A 28 -21.31 15.67 -11.98
CA ALA A 28 -22.06 15.45 -10.75
C ALA A 28 -22.85 16.71 -10.36
N PRO A 29 -23.95 16.57 -9.59
CA PRO A 29 -24.72 17.72 -9.11
C PRO A 29 -23.86 18.75 -8.36
N GLU A 30 -24.25 20.02 -8.42
CA GLU A 30 -23.59 21.09 -7.68
C GLU A 30 -23.66 20.81 -6.16
N GLY A 31 -22.54 21.01 -5.46
CA GLY A 31 -22.45 20.76 -4.02
C GLY A 31 -22.43 19.29 -3.61
N HIS A 32 -22.48 18.34 -4.56
CA HIS A 32 -22.41 16.92 -4.24
C HIS A 32 -21.05 16.54 -3.63
N ARG A 33 -21.06 15.63 -2.64
CA ARG A 33 -19.85 15.22 -1.89
C ARG A 33 -18.78 14.53 -2.75
N VAL A 34 -19.17 13.95 -3.89
CA VAL A 34 -18.25 13.29 -4.84
C VAL A 34 -17.14 14.23 -5.32
N TRP A 35 -17.39 15.55 -5.40
CA TRP A 35 -16.38 16.52 -5.80
C TRP A 35 -15.21 16.64 -4.82
N ALA A 36 -15.43 16.36 -3.54
CA ALA A 36 -14.35 16.29 -2.56
C ALA A 36 -13.49 15.04 -2.79
N GLU A 37 -14.13 13.89 -3.00
CA GLU A 37 -13.43 12.63 -3.19
C GLU A 37 -12.68 12.56 -4.53
N LEU A 38 -13.25 13.09 -5.62
CA LEU A 38 -12.56 13.22 -6.90
C LEU A 38 -11.29 14.07 -6.80
N ARG A 39 -11.27 15.10 -5.94
CA ARG A 39 -10.06 15.91 -5.70
C ARG A 39 -9.02 15.20 -4.84
N ARG A 40 -9.46 14.37 -3.88
CA ARG A 40 -8.59 13.55 -3.03
C ARG A 40 -7.92 12.44 -3.85
N VAL A 41 -8.72 11.65 -4.57
CA VAL A 41 -8.25 10.46 -5.30
C VAL A 41 -7.66 10.82 -6.67
N ARG A 42 -8.18 11.86 -7.34
CA ARG A 42 -7.78 12.30 -8.69
C ARG A 42 -7.93 11.24 -9.79
N LEU A 43 -8.80 10.27 -9.57
CA LEU A 43 -9.19 9.23 -10.52
C LEU A 43 -10.71 9.18 -10.62
N LEU A 44 -11.21 8.69 -11.75
CA LEU A 44 -12.61 8.27 -11.85
C LEU A 44 -12.84 7.00 -11.01
N PRO A 45 -14.08 6.73 -10.57
CA PRO A 45 -14.41 5.57 -9.76
C PRO A 45 -13.92 4.23 -10.33
N GLY A 46 -14.14 3.97 -11.63
CA GLY A 46 -13.69 2.73 -12.26
C GLY A 46 -12.17 2.60 -12.26
N ASP A 47 -11.45 3.67 -12.55
CA ASP A 47 -9.98 3.69 -12.51
C ASP A 47 -9.42 3.54 -11.10
N ALA A 48 -10.06 4.17 -10.11
CA ALA A 48 -9.69 4.02 -8.70
C ALA A 48 -9.87 2.57 -8.23
N VAL A 49 -10.98 1.92 -8.63
CA VAL A 49 -11.22 0.51 -8.34
C VAL A 49 -10.16 -0.38 -8.98
N ARG A 50 -9.85 -0.17 -10.26
CA ARG A 50 -8.81 -0.93 -10.98
C ARG A 50 -7.43 -0.77 -10.34
N ALA A 51 -7.07 0.44 -9.91
CA ALA A 51 -5.81 0.70 -9.21
C ALA A 51 -5.68 -0.13 -7.92
N VAL A 52 -6.76 -0.27 -7.14
CA VAL A 52 -6.78 -1.15 -5.96
C VAL A 52 -6.74 -2.63 -6.34
N CYS A 53 -7.42 -3.02 -7.43
CA CYS A 53 -7.33 -4.38 -7.98
C CYS A 53 -5.91 -4.75 -8.41
N ASP A 54 -5.05 -3.79 -8.74
CA ASP A 54 -3.67 -4.03 -9.14
C ASP A 54 -2.71 -4.21 -7.97
N LEU A 55 -3.16 -4.00 -6.72
CA LEU A 55 -2.35 -4.32 -5.54
C LEU A 55 -2.02 -5.82 -5.47
N ARG A 56 -0.76 -6.14 -5.17
CA ARG A 56 -0.21 -7.51 -5.12
C ARG A 56 0.45 -7.78 -3.76
N PRO A 57 -0.34 -7.96 -2.67
CA PRO A 57 0.21 -8.17 -1.33
C PRO A 57 1.14 -9.37 -1.24
N ASP A 58 0.84 -10.45 -1.95
CA ASP A 58 1.66 -11.67 -1.89
C ASP A 58 3.03 -11.48 -2.55
N ALA A 59 3.10 -10.70 -3.64
CA ALA A 59 4.37 -10.38 -4.30
C ALA A 59 5.31 -9.57 -3.39
N VAL A 60 4.76 -8.74 -2.50
CA VAL A 60 5.54 -8.02 -1.47
C VAL A 60 6.10 -9.01 -0.45
N LEU A 61 5.29 -9.96 -0.01
CA LEU A 61 5.67 -10.91 1.05
C LEU A 61 6.66 -11.96 0.62
N GLU A 62 6.71 -12.31 -0.66
CA GLU A 62 7.64 -13.31 -1.19
C GLU A 62 9.11 -13.01 -0.84
N SER A 63 9.49 -11.73 -0.74
CA SER A 63 10.86 -11.32 -0.43
C SER A 63 11.15 -11.12 1.07
N MET A 64 10.12 -11.05 1.92
CA MET A 64 10.29 -10.70 3.33
C MET A 64 11.06 -11.76 4.16
N PRO A 65 10.87 -13.08 3.94
CA PRO A 65 11.68 -14.09 4.61
C PRO A 65 13.18 -13.95 4.34
N GLU A 66 13.57 -13.60 3.10
CA GLU A 66 14.97 -13.45 2.71
C GLU A 66 15.64 -12.27 3.46
N LEU A 67 14.93 -11.14 3.60
CA LEU A 67 15.39 -10.00 4.39
C LEU A 67 15.61 -10.36 5.88
N ARG A 68 14.76 -11.23 6.43
CA ARG A 68 14.90 -11.73 7.80
C ARG A 68 16.08 -12.69 7.92
N ASP A 69 16.36 -13.48 6.91
CA ASP A 69 17.54 -14.33 6.86
C ASP A 69 18.82 -13.48 6.79
N TYR A 70 18.84 -12.40 6.01
CA TYR A 70 19.96 -11.44 6.01
C TYR A 70 20.18 -10.80 7.38
N THR A 71 19.11 -10.48 8.10
CA THR A 71 19.20 -9.94 9.47
C THR A 71 19.98 -10.89 10.39
N ARG A 72 19.66 -12.19 10.35
CA ARG A 72 20.37 -13.22 11.12
C ARG A 72 21.82 -13.39 10.63
N ALA A 73 22.02 -13.42 9.32
CA ALA A 73 23.36 -13.56 8.73
C ALA A 73 24.30 -12.40 9.13
N TYR A 74 23.79 -11.16 9.21
CA TYR A 74 24.58 -10.02 9.67
C TYR A 74 24.93 -10.10 11.16
N ALA A 75 24.01 -10.60 11.99
CA ALA A 75 24.30 -10.86 13.40
C ALA A 75 25.39 -11.93 13.56
N ASP A 76 25.23 -13.06 12.87
CA ASP A 76 26.20 -14.17 12.90
C ASP A 76 27.59 -13.70 12.41
N LEU A 77 27.63 -12.89 11.35
CA LEU A 77 28.87 -12.34 10.82
C LEU A 77 29.54 -11.37 11.80
N ALA A 78 28.77 -10.52 12.47
CA ALA A 78 29.30 -9.59 13.48
C ALA A 78 29.96 -10.34 14.65
N ASP A 79 29.34 -11.44 15.08
CA ASP A 79 29.85 -12.29 16.17
C ASP A 79 31.05 -13.14 15.74
N ALA A 80 31.11 -13.56 14.47
CA ALA A 80 32.19 -14.37 13.92
C ALA A 80 33.48 -13.60 13.60
N LEU A 81 33.51 -12.26 13.75
CA LEU A 81 34.69 -11.46 13.45
C LEU A 81 35.88 -11.82 14.36
N PRO A 82 37.03 -12.26 13.80
CA PRO A 82 38.11 -12.84 14.58
C PRO A 82 38.81 -11.81 15.45
N VAL A 83 39.17 -12.18 16.68
CA VAL A 83 39.89 -11.32 17.63
C VAL A 83 41.40 -11.39 17.42
N ALA A 84 42.12 -10.32 17.75
CA ALA A 84 43.58 -10.26 17.75
C ALA A 84 44.18 -10.91 19.02
N ASP A 85 44.00 -12.23 19.18
CA ASP A 85 44.49 -13.00 20.33
C ASP A 85 45.96 -13.44 20.21
N THR A 86 46.48 -13.55 18.99
CA THR A 86 47.81 -14.12 18.69
C THR A 86 48.93 -13.08 18.49
N TRP A 87 48.61 -11.78 18.48
CA TRP A 87 49.58 -10.70 18.25
C TRP A 87 49.23 -9.43 19.04
N SER A 88 50.24 -8.60 19.35
CA SER A 88 50.10 -7.42 20.21
C SER A 88 50.83 -6.20 19.66
N GLY A 89 50.53 -5.01 20.21
CA GLY A 89 51.08 -3.73 19.79
C GLY A 89 50.08 -2.88 19.01
N GLU A 90 50.55 -1.73 18.50
CA GLU A 90 49.72 -0.70 17.84
C GLU A 90 48.89 -1.27 16.67
N ALA A 91 49.44 -2.20 15.90
CA ALA A 91 48.73 -2.86 14.80
C ALA A 91 47.55 -3.73 15.28
N ALA A 92 47.71 -4.44 16.40
CA ALA A 92 46.64 -5.25 17.00
C ALA A 92 45.53 -4.37 17.57
N GLU A 93 45.87 -3.24 18.18
CA GLU A 93 44.89 -2.25 18.65
C GLU A 93 44.10 -1.62 17.51
N ALA A 94 44.79 -1.22 16.42
CA ALA A 94 44.14 -0.68 15.22
C ALA A 94 43.19 -1.71 14.58
N TYR A 95 43.59 -2.97 14.52
CA TYR A 95 42.74 -4.06 14.07
C TYR A 95 41.49 -4.23 14.94
N GLU A 96 41.62 -4.29 16.27
CA GLU A 96 40.48 -4.42 17.17
C GLU A 96 39.50 -3.25 17.05
N GLN A 97 40.01 -2.02 16.85
CA GLN A 97 39.17 -0.86 16.58
C GLN A 97 38.41 -0.99 15.25
N ALA A 98 39.07 -1.50 14.19
CA ALA A 98 38.41 -1.76 12.91
C ALA A 98 37.36 -2.87 13.04
N ARG A 99 37.69 -3.97 13.71
CA ARG A 99 36.80 -5.11 13.99
C ARG A 99 35.53 -4.67 14.72
N ARG A 100 35.67 -3.90 15.81
CA ARG A 100 34.52 -3.39 16.57
C ARG A 100 33.64 -2.48 15.72
N ARG A 101 34.23 -1.59 14.92
CA ARG A 101 33.47 -0.73 13.99
C ARG A 101 32.70 -1.55 12.96
N ALA A 102 33.32 -2.59 12.41
CA ALA A 102 32.66 -3.52 11.49
C ALA A 102 31.50 -4.26 12.17
N ALA A 103 31.70 -4.82 13.37
CA ALA A 103 30.64 -5.48 14.13
C ALA A 103 29.45 -4.54 14.40
N VAL A 104 29.73 -3.29 14.79
CA VAL A 104 28.69 -2.28 15.02
C VAL A 104 27.93 -1.93 13.73
N HIS A 105 28.63 -1.79 12.62
CA HIS A 105 28.00 -1.52 11.32
C HIS A 105 27.11 -2.68 10.84
N LEU A 106 27.52 -3.92 11.11
CA LEU A 106 26.77 -5.11 10.73
C LEU A 106 25.49 -5.27 11.58
N ASN A 107 25.56 -5.13 12.91
CA ASN A 107 24.43 -5.45 13.80
C ASN A 107 24.34 -4.65 15.12
N GLY A 108 25.14 -3.61 15.32
CA GLY A 108 25.29 -2.97 16.64
C GLY A 108 24.38 -1.78 16.96
N GLY A 109 23.39 -1.46 16.13
CA GLY A 109 22.54 -0.29 16.36
C GLY A 109 21.44 -0.07 15.33
N PRO A 110 20.63 1.00 15.48
CA PRO A 110 19.51 1.28 14.58
C PRO A 110 19.95 1.57 13.13
N ASP A 111 21.17 2.07 12.93
CA ASP A 111 21.72 2.33 11.59
C ASP A 111 22.47 1.12 11.00
N SER A 112 22.48 -0.03 11.70
CA SER A 112 23.19 -1.22 11.23
C SER A 112 22.48 -1.91 10.07
N LEU A 113 23.23 -2.65 9.25
CA LEU A 113 22.67 -3.39 8.12
C LEU A 113 21.61 -4.40 8.56
N GLY A 114 21.86 -5.16 9.63
CA GLY A 114 20.89 -6.08 10.20
C GLY A 114 19.59 -5.40 10.61
N HIS A 115 19.67 -4.28 11.32
CA HIS A 115 18.47 -3.54 11.73
C HIS A 115 17.68 -3.01 10.53
N ARG A 116 18.36 -2.48 9.52
CA ARG A 116 17.72 -1.98 8.29
C ARG A 116 17.00 -3.09 7.52
N MET A 117 17.60 -4.27 7.40
CA MET A 117 16.95 -5.43 6.74
C MET A 117 15.71 -5.86 7.51
N GLY A 118 15.80 -5.95 8.83
CA GLY A 118 14.64 -6.27 9.68
C GLY A 118 13.51 -5.26 9.55
N ALA A 119 13.83 -3.97 9.65
CA ALA A 119 12.85 -2.91 9.53
C ALA A 119 12.23 -2.79 8.11
N THR A 120 13.01 -3.10 7.06
CA THR A 120 12.48 -3.21 5.69
C THR A 120 11.52 -4.40 5.58
N ALA A 121 11.84 -5.53 6.21
CA ALA A 121 10.95 -6.68 6.24
C ALA A 121 9.62 -6.38 6.95
N ASP A 122 9.69 -5.67 8.07
CA ASP A 122 8.50 -5.27 8.84
C ASP A 122 7.64 -4.24 8.08
N LEU A 123 8.27 -3.31 7.35
CA LEU A 123 7.55 -2.41 6.44
C LEU A 123 6.85 -3.19 5.32
N GLY A 124 7.51 -4.18 4.71
CA GLY A 124 6.89 -4.98 3.67
C GLY A 124 5.68 -5.78 4.16
N ASP A 125 5.75 -6.33 5.38
CA ASP A 125 4.60 -6.97 6.02
C ASP A 125 3.45 -5.97 6.23
N ALA A 126 3.76 -4.77 6.74
CA ALA A 126 2.75 -3.74 6.98
C ALA A 126 2.12 -3.21 5.68
N LEU A 127 2.90 -3.07 4.61
CA LEU A 127 2.41 -2.75 3.27
C LEU A 127 1.49 -3.85 2.73
N ALA A 128 1.88 -5.12 2.85
CA ALA A 128 1.06 -6.24 2.40
C ALA A 128 -0.27 -6.31 3.16
N GLU A 129 -0.27 -6.06 4.46
CA GLU A 129 -1.49 -6.00 5.27
C GLU A 129 -2.38 -4.82 4.86
N TRP A 130 -1.81 -3.63 4.68
CA TRP A 130 -2.53 -2.48 4.17
C TRP A 130 -3.17 -2.76 2.79
N MET A 131 -2.44 -3.40 1.88
CA MET A 131 -2.96 -3.79 0.56
C MET A 131 -4.14 -4.75 0.68
N ARG A 132 -4.04 -5.80 1.51
CA ARG A 132 -5.14 -6.75 1.74
C ARG A 132 -6.37 -6.07 2.31
N ARG A 133 -6.17 -5.23 3.33
CA ARG A 133 -7.27 -4.47 3.94
C ARG A 133 -7.93 -3.54 2.94
N THR A 134 -7.15 -2.81 2.15
CA THR A 134 -7.66 -1.89 1.12
C THR A 134 -8.51 -2.64 0.10
N ARG A 135 -8.05 -3.81 -0.37
CA ARG A 135 -8.82 -4.68 -1.26
C ARG A 135 -10.11 -5.17 -0.61
N GLY A 136 -10.06 -5.59 0.66
CA GLY A 136 -11.22 -6.06 1.41
C GLY A 136 -12.27 -4.96 1.66
N ASP A 137 -11.84 -3.78 2.09
CA ASP A 137 -12.70 -2.61 2.29
C ASP A 137 -13.39 -2.22 0.97
N LEU A 138 -12.66 -2.25 -0.15
CA LEU A 138 -13.24 -1.95 -1.45
C LEU A 138 -14.21 -3.04 -1.93
N ALA A 139 -13.91 -4.32 -1.70
CA ALA A 139 -14.84 -5.41 -2.04
C ALA A 139 -16.18 -5.25 -1.32
N MET A 140 -16.13 -4.87 -0.04
CA MET A 140 -17.33 -4.59 0.75
C MET A 140 -18.11 -3.39 0.20
N ALA A 141 -17.43 -2.28 -0.09
CA ALA A 141 -18.07 -1.10 -0.69
C ALA A 141 -18.69 -1.40 -2.06
N LEU A 142 -18.03 -2.23 -2.88
CA LEU A 142 -18.53 -2.62 -4.20
C LEU A 142 -19.75 -3.54 -4.10
N ALA A 143 -19.76 -4.47 -3.13
CA ALA A 143 -20.95 -5.28 -2.85
C ALA A 143 -22.14 -4.42 -2.37
N GLU A 144 -21.88 -3.40 -1.55
CA GLU A 144 -22.90 -2.42 -1.13
C GLU A 144 -23.45 -1.63 -2.32
N VAL A 145 -22.58 -1.13 -3.20
CA VAL A 145 -22.96 -0.44 -4.43
C VAL A 145 -23.82 -1.33 -5.31
N LEU A 146 -23.42 -2.58 -5.57
CA LEU A 146 -24.16 -3.49 -6.43
C LEU A 146 -25.56 -3.82 -5.89
N GLY A 147 -25.76 -3.75 -4.57
CA GLY A 147 -27.07 -3.91 -3.93
C GLY A 147 -27.89 -2.62 -3.79
N SER A 148 -27.35 -1.47 -4.20
CA SER A 148 -27.96 -0.16 -4.00
C SER A 148 -29.09 0.13 -4.99
N ALA A 149 -30.01 1.03 -4.61
CA ALA A 149 -31.08 1.48 -5.50
C ALA A 149 -30.50 2.25 -6.70
N GLU A 150 -29.44 3.02 -6.48
CA GLU A 150 -28.73 3.80 -7.48
C GLU A 150 -28.15 2.90 -8.59
N ALA A 151 -27.55 1.76 -8.22
CA ALA A 151 -27.05 0.79 -9.18
C ALA A 151 -28.18 0.15 -10.01
N VAL A 152 -29.31 -0.18 -9.38
CA VAL A 152 -30.49 -0.68 -10.08
C VAL A 152 -31.04 0.38 -11.04
N THR A 153 -31.16 1.62 -10.58
CA THR A 153 -31.62 2.76 -11.36
C THR A 153 -30.74 3.01 -12.58
N LEU A 154 -29.41 3.02 -12.42
CA LEU A 154 -28.46 3.15 -13.53
C LEU A 154 -28.50 1.97 -14.51
N SER A 155 -28.93 0.79 -14.06
CA SER A 155 -29.05 -0.42 -14.89
C SER A 155 -30.40 -0.55 -15.59
N ALA A 156 -31.47 0.06 -15.06
CA ALA A 156 -32.84 -0.10 -15.55
C ALA A 156 -33.18 0.75 -16.78
N GLY A 157 -32.37 1.77 -17.09
CA GLY A 157 -32.32 2.41 -18.41
C GLY A 157 -33.59 3.18 -18.81
N GLU A 158 -33.92 4.24 -18.07
CA GLU A 158 -34.75 5.38 -18.50
C GLU A 158 -34.69 6.43 -17.39
N LEU A 159 -33.73 7.36 -17.48
CA LEU A 159 -33.52 8.42 -16.48
C LEU A 159 -33.40 9.77 -17.15
N THR A 160 -33.85 10.80 -16.44
CA THR A 160 -33.43 12.16 -16.79
C THR A 160 -31.93 12.33 -16.52
N PRO A 161 -31.23 13.23 -17.24
CA PRO A 161 -29.81 13.48 -17.01
C PRO A 161 -29.47 13.81 -15.54
N ASP A 162 -30.36 14.52 -14.85
CA ASP A 162 -30.17 14.93 -13.45
C ASP A 162 -30.27 13.75 -12.47
N GLU A 163 -31.22 12.83 -12.71
CA GLU A 163 -31.38 11.60 -11.92
C GLU A 163 -30.19 10.66 -12.13
N GLU A 164 -29.75 10.53 -13.38
CA GLU A 164 -28.59 9.73 -13.74
C GLU A 164 -27.30 10.30 -13.13
N ALA A 165 -27.08 11.61 -13.23
CA ALA A 165 -25.93 12.28 -12.61
C ALA A 165 -25.93 12.09 -11.08
N SER A 166 -27.10 12.20 -10.45
CA SER A 166 -27.22 12.02 -9.00
C SER A 166 -26.91 10.58 -8.58
N ALA A 167 -27.49 9.58 -9.26
CA ALA A 167 -27.23 8.17 -8.96
C ALA A 167 -25.75 7.78 -9.18
N ALA A 168 -25.15 8.24 -10.29
CA ALA A 168 -23.73 8.00 -10.57
C ALA A 168 -22.84 8.68 -9.52
N ALA A 169 -23.17 9.90 -9.11
CA ALA A 169 -22.42 10.63 -8.10
C ALA A 169 -22.49 9.97 -6.71
N GLU A 170 -23.63 9.39 -6.33
CA GLU A 170 -23.80 8.66 -5.07
C GLU A 170 -22.97 7.38 -5.03
N VAL A 171 -23.01 6.57 -6.10
CA VAL A 171 -22.15 5.37 -6.26
C VAL A 171 -20.67 5.76 -6.20
N ALA A 172 -20.28 6.76 -6.99
CA ALA A 172 -18.91 7.24 -7.05
C ALA A 172 -18.41 7.75 -5.70
N ALA A 173 -19.25 8.47 -4.94
CA ALA A 173 -18.87 9.01 -3.65
C ALA A 173 -18.52 7.92 -2.64
N LEU A 174 -19.26 6.81 -2.61
CA LEU A 174 -18.96 5.69 -1.71
C LEU A 174 -17.64 5.02 -2.08
N LEU A 175 -17.44 4.71 -3.35
CA LEU A 175 -16.22 4.05 -3.83
C LEU A 175 -14.99 4.93 -3.63
N LEU A 176 -15.04 6.19 -4.09
CA LEU A 176 -13.91 7.11 -4.01
C LEU A 176 -13.55 7.46 -2.56
N ARG A 177 -14.52 7.62 -1.66
CA ARG A 177 -14.24 7.81 -0.23
C ARG A 177 -13.51 6.61 0.36
N THR A 178 -13.96 5.39 0.03
CA THR A 178 -13.32 4.15 0.49
C THR A 178 -11.87 4.05 0.02
N VAL A 179 -11.61 4.43 -1.23
CA VAL A 179 -10.24 4.48 -1.77
C VAL A 179 -9.43 5.58 -1.09
N ALA A 180 -9.97 6.79 -0.95
CA ALA A 180 -9.29 7.93 -0.34
C ALA A 180 -8.88 7.65 1.11
N ASP A 181 -9.79 7.10 1.92
CA ASP A 181 -9.51 6.78 3.31
C ASP A 181 -8.43 5.69 3.46
N ASN A 182 -8.31 4.79 2.48
CA ASN A 182 -7.23 3.81 2.46
C ASN A 182 -5.91 4.39 1.93
N TYR A 183 -5.95 5.35 1.00
CA TYR A 183 -4.74 6.10 0.61
C TYR A 183 -4.18 6.92 1.78
N ASP A 184 -5.02 7.60 2.56
CA ASP A 184 -4.56 8.34 3.73
C ASP A 184 -3.85 7.43 4.74
N ARG A 185 -4.35 6.19 4.93
CA ARG A 185 -3.67 5.16 5.76
C ARG A 185 -2.35 4.71 5.16
N GLY A 186 -2.28 4.59 3.83
CA GLY A 186 -1.05 4.21 3.12
C GLY A 186 0.03 5.29 3.24
N GLU A 187 -0.35 6.56 3.09
CA GLU A 187 0.56 7.70 3.31
C GLU A 187 1.07 7.73 4.76
N GLN A 188 0.18 7.55 5.74
CA GLN A 188 0.59 7.48 7.15
C GLN A 188 1.62 6.37 7.41
N LEU A 189 1.42 5.19 6.80
CA LEU A 189 2.37 4.08 6.90
C LEU A 189 3.77 4.46 6.37
N LEU A 190 3.81 5.16 5.24
CA LEU A 190 5.05 5.62 4.62
C LEU A 190 5.74 6.72 5.44
N ASP A 191 4.96 7.65 5.99
CA ASP A 191 5.45 8.72 6.87
C ASP A 191 6.07 8.16 8.15
N GLU A 192 5.42 7.17 8.78
CA GLU A 192 5.94 6.46 9.95
C GLU A 192 7.26 5.72 9.63
N SER A 193 7.47 5.40 8.36
CA SER A 193 8.64 4.68 7.84
C SER A 193 9.72 5.60 7.26
N ALA A 194 9.57 6.93 7.35
CA ALA A 194 10.49 7.90 6.74
C ALA A 194 11.95 7.77 7.23
N ALA A 195 12.16 7.23 8.45
CA ALA A 195 13.49 6.93 8.96
C ALA A 195 14.25 5.90 8.10
N LEU A 196 13.54 4.94 7.49
CA LEU A 196 14.12 3.94 6.59
C LEU A 196 14.52 4.54 5.23
N GLN A 197 13.76 5.52 4.74
CA GLN A 197 14.00 6.17 3.45
C GLN A 197 15.27 7.02 3.44
N ASN A 198 15.53 7.76 4.52
CA ASN A 198 16.73 8.59 4.65
C ASN A 198 18.01 7.74 4.74
N ALA A 199 17.92 6.50 5.21
CA ALA A 199 19.05 5.57 5.29
C ALA A 199 19.39 4.87 3.95
N LEU A 200 18.47 4.88 2.97
CA LEU A 200 18.68 4.29 1.63
C LEU A 200 19.38 5.24 0.65
N LEU A 201 19.46 6.53 0.97
CA LEU A 201 20.02 7.59 0.10
C LEU A 201 21.47 7.99 0.47
N VAL A 202 22.11 7.28 1.41
CA VAL A 202 23.51 7.46 1.83
C VAL A 202 24.28 6.17 1.60
#